data_AF-A0AB37USP3-F1
#
_entry.id   AF-A0AB37USP3-F1
#
_cell.length_a   1.000
_cell.length_b   1.000
_cell.length_c   1.000
_cell.angle_alpha   90.00
_cell.angle_beta   90.00
_cell.angle_gamma   90.00
#
_symmetry.space_group_name_H-M   'P 1'
#
loop_
_entity.id
_entity.type
_entity.pdbx_description
1 polymer ?
#
loop_
_entity_poly.entity_id
_entity_poly.type
_entity_poly.pdbx_seq_one_letter_code
_entity_poly.pdbx_strand_id
1 'polypeptide(L)'
;MKDNFINQLSLDLFHQLEDNTKNTAEVLTLPDGKPMPNAEVIIYRSFFNELESNTLFQELLNNIKWRQDRMKLYGKEHDLPRLIAWYGDEGRSYTFSGIPMNPDTWTQTLLSIKQKTEETVEVEFNSVLLNLYRSGKDGISWHSDDEKELGKNPVIASVSFGEARRFQMKHKLDKSLEKLEVNLTNGSLLIMKGSTQHHWQHQIPKTAKAVEPRINLTFRVIQTTK
;
A
#
# COMPACT_ATOMS: atom_id res chain seq x y z
N MET A 1 -9.80 22.02 40.15
CA MET A 1 -8.77 22.26 39.11
C MET A 1 -7.60 21.28 39.14
N LYS A 2 -7.33 20.55 40.23
CA LYS A 2 -6.26 19.53 40.27
C LYS A 2 -6.69 18.14 39.74
N ASP A 3 -7.98 17.81 39.80
CA ASP A 3 -8.46 16.46 39.43
C ASP A 3 -8.54 16.19 37.91
N ASN A 4 -8.70 17.23 37.08
CA ASN A 4 -8.70 17.04 35.61
C ASN A 4 -7.30 16.84 35.02
N PHE A 5 -6.24 17.31 35.69
CA PHE A 5 -4.88 17.21 35.17
C PHE A 5 -4.30 15.81 35.36
N ILE A 6 -4.63 15.16 36.49
CA ILE A 6 -4.18 13.79 36.80
C ILE A 6 -4.90 12.76 35.90
N ASN A 7 -6.17 12.98 35.57
CA ASN A 7 -6.92 12.11 34.67
C ASN A 7 -6.45 12.22 33.22
N GLN A 8 -6.03 13.39 32.75
CA GLN A 8 -5.48 13.54 31.40
C GLN A 8 -4.10 12.88 31.28
N LEU A 9 -3.21 13.10 32.26
CA LEU A 9 -1.89 12.47 32.31
C LEU A 9 -1.97 10.94 32.44
N SER A 10 -2.96 10.40 33.15
CA SER A 10 -3.13 8.95 33.23
C SER A 10 -3.65 8.37 31.91
N LEU A 11 -4.60 9.03 31.23
CA LEU A 11 -5.10 8.61 29.92
C LEU A 11 -4.00 8.64 28.86
N ASP A 12 -3.19 9.70 28.84
CA ASP A 12 -2.07 9.84 27.90
C ASP A 12 -0.98 8.79 28.18
N LEU A 13 -0.73 8.47 29.45
CA LEU A 13 0.21 7.40 29.84
C LEU A 13 -0.34 6.01 29.52
N PHE A 14 -1.65 5.76 29.68
CA PHE A 14 -2.29 4.51 29.27
C PHE A 14 -2.29 4.35 27.74
N HIS A 15 -2.50 5.42 26.98
CA HIS A 15 -2.34 5.40 25.52
C HIS A 15 -0.88 5.16 25.10
N GLN A 16 0.10 5.76 25.78
CA GLN A 16 1.53 5.49 25.53
C GLN A 16 1.95 4.07 25.91
N LEU A 17 1.33 3.46 26.93
CA LEU A 17 1.66 2.10 27.37
C LEU A 17 0.96 1.02 26.52
N GLU A 18 -0.20 1.30 25.93
CA GLU A 18 -0.86 0.39 24.97
C GLU A 18 -0.23 0.43 23.56
N ASP A 19 0.44 1.52 23.18
CA ASP A 19 1.03 1.70 21.85
C ASP A 19 2.31 0.87 21.61
N ASN A 20 3.05 0.53 22.67
CA ASN A 20 4.39 -0.06 22.53
C ASN A 20 4.43 -1.56 22.15
N THR A 21 3.29 -2.21 21.94
CA THR A 21 3.24 -3.63 21.53
C THR A 21 2.60 -3.88 20.16
N LYS A 22 2.17 -2.85 19.43
CA LYS A 22 1.38 -2.99 18.18
C LYS A 22 2.07 -2.53 16.89
N ASN A 23 3.31 -2.04 16.96
CA ASN A 23 4.10 -1.57 15.81
C ASN A 23 5.33 -2.45 15.49
N THR A 24 5.23 -3.77 15.69
CA THR A 24 6.34 -4.67 15.39
C THR A 24 6.44 -4.99 13.90
N ALA A 25 7.64 -4.80 13.34
CA ALA A 25 7.98 -5.24 12.00
C ALA A 25 8.05 -6.78 11.94
N GLU A 26 7.34 -7.38 10.98
CA GLU A 26 7.44 -8.81 10.67
C GLU A 26 8.03 -9.00 9.27
N VAL A 27 9.15 -9.72 9.16
CA VAL A 27 9.68 -10.14 7.85
C VAL A 27 8.86 -11.33 7.37
N LEU A 28 8.28 -11.23 6.17
CA LEU A 28 7.50 -12.32 5.60
C LEU A 28 8.41 -13.45 5.09
N THR A 29 8.00 -14.67 5.39
CA THR A 29 8.65 -15.91 4.95
C THR A 29 7.73 -16.69 4.03
N LEU A 30 8.25 -17.72 3.37
CA LEU A 30 7.43 -18.71 2.68
C LEU A 30 6.54 -19.48 3.68
N PRO A 31 5.50 -20.18 3.21
CA PRO A 31 4.62 -21.00 4.07
C PRO A 31 5.36 -22.05 4.91
N ASP A 32 6.50 -22.55 4.43
CA ASP A 32 7.35 -23.50 5.16
C ASP A 32 8.31 -22.84 6.18
N GLY A 33 8.17 -21.53 6.39
CA GLY A 33 8.98 -20.74 7.31
C GLY A 33 10.35 -20.32 6.76
N LYS A 34 10.72 -20.72 5.54
CA LYS A 34 12.00 -20.33 4.94
C LYS A 34 11.97 -18.88 4.45
N PRO A 35 13.13 -18.19 4.43
CA PRO A 35 13.23 -16.87 3.82
C PRO A 35 12.76 -16.88 2.35
N MET A 36 12.17 -15.78 1.92
CA MET A 36 11.83 -15.60 0.51
C MET A 36 13.11 -15.30 -0.29
N PRO A 37 13.53 -16.14 -1.25
CA PRO A 37 14.74 -15.89 -2.03
C PRO A 37 14.62 -14.59 -2.83
N ASN A 38 15.66 -13.76 -2.78
CA ASN A 38 15.76 -12.49 -3.52
C ASN A 38 14.61 -11.49 -3.23
N ALA A 39 13.97 -11.61 -2.08
CA ALA A 39 12.93 -10.67 -1.64
C ALA A 39 13.16 -10.22 -0.20
N GLU A 40 12.77 -8.97 0.05
CA GLU A 40 12.70 -8.40 1.38
C GLU A 40 11.33 -7.74 1.51
N VAL A 41 10.46 -8.41 2.26
CA VAL A 41 9.06 -8.02 2.43
C VAL A 41 8.77 -7.94 3.91
N ILE A 42 8.39 -6.76 4.39
CA ILE A 42 8.16 -6.46 5.80
C ILE A 42 6.72 -6.00 5.97
N ILE A 43 6.03 -6.48 7.00
CA ILE A 43 4.67 -6.04 7.34
C ILE A 43 4.62 -5.49 8.76
N TYR A 44 3.89 -4.39 8.92
CA TYR A 44 3.40 -3.87 10.19
C TYR A 44 1.87 -4.04 10.19
N ARG A 45 1.35 -4.90 11.06
CA ARG A 45 -0.08 -5.29 11.03
C ARG A 45 -1.01 -4.21 11.55
N SER A 46 -0.55 -3.39 12.50
CA SER A 46 -1.32 -2.32 13.15
C SER A 46 -0.56 -1.00 13.11
N PHE A 47 -0.06 -0.64 11.92
CA PHE A 47 0.72 0.57 11.68
C PHE A 47 -0.06 1.86 11.97
N PHE A 48 -1.35 1.85 11.64
CA PHE A 48 -2.35 2.78 12.14
C PHE A 48 -3.30 2.01 13.06
N ASN A 49 -3.69 2.62 14.18
CA ASN A 49 -4.68 2.00 15.05
C ASN A 49 -6.08 2.03 14.40
N GLU A 50 -7.04 1.33 14.98
CA GLU A 50 -8.38 1.17 14.38
C GLU A 50 -9.12 2.49 14.20
N LEU A 51 -9.03 3.40 15.19
CA LEU A 51 -9.68 4.71 15.13
C LEU A 51 -9.09 5.57 14.02
N GLU A 52 -7.76 5.72 14.00
CA GLU A 52 -7.05 6.44 12.94
C GLU A 52 -7.39 5.88 11.57
N SER A 53 -7.37 4.55 11.43
CA SER A 53 -7.61 3.88 10.17
C SER A 53 -9.02 4.11 9.63
N ASN A 54 -10.03 4.09 10.52
CA ASN A 54 -11.41 4.34 10.13
C ASN A 54 -11.65 5.80 9.73
N THR A 55 -11.05 6.75 10.46
CA THR A 55 -11.09 8.18 10.09
C THR A 55 -10.42 8.42 8.74
N LEU A 56 -9.20 7.90 8.54
CA LEU A 56 -8.45 8.04 7.30
C LEU A 56 -9.19 7.38 6.13
N PHE A 57 -9.81 6.22 6.33
CA PHE A 57 -10.61 5.57 5.30
C PHE A 57 -11.75 6.47 4.81
N GLN A 58 -12.53 7.06 5.73
CA GLN A 58 -13.64 7.94 5.36
C GLN A 58 -13.16 9.21 4.66
N GLU A 59 -12.09 9.82 5.17
CA GLU A 59 -11.50 11.02 4.60
C GLU A 59 -10.99 10.77 3.16
N LEU A 60 -10.29 9.66 2.94
CA LEU A 60 -9.80 9.27 1.63
C LEU A 60 -10.93 8.89 0.67
N LEU A 61 -11.96 8.19 1.16
CA LEU A 61 -13.09 7.78 0.35
C LEU A 61 -13.84 8.99 -0.23
N ASN A 62 -14.02 10.04 0.58
CA ASN A 62 -14.84 11.20 0.23
C ASN A 62 -14.07 12.30 -0.52
N ASN A 63 -12.76 12.46 -0.28
CA ASN A 63 -12.01 13.64 -0.76
C ASN A 63 -10.99 13.34 -1.88
N ILE A 64 -10.69 12.06 -2.14
CA ILE A 64 -9.81 11.70 -3.25
C ILE A 64 -10.56 11.77 -4.58
N LYS A 65 -9.91 12.34 -5.60
CA LYS A 65 -10.38 12.38 -7.00
C LYS A 65 -10.30 11.01 -7.68
N TRP A 66 -11.14 10.07 -7.25
CA TRP A 66 -11.21 8.72 -7.81
C TRP A 66 -11.64 8.75 -9.28
N ARG A 67 -10.95 7.99 -10.13
CA ARG A 67 -11.31 7.76 -11.53
C ARG A 67 -11.25 6.28 -11.89
N GLN A 68 -12.07 5.87 -12.86
CA GLN A 68 -12.01 4.54 -13.44
C GLN A 68 -11.30 4.61 -14.78
N ASP A 69 -10.03 4.20 -14.79
CA ASP A 69 -9.24 4.14 -16.01
C ASP A 69 -9.56 2.90 -16.84
N ARG A 70 -9.14 2.92 -18.10
CA ARG A 70 -9.30 1.81 -19.06
C ARG A 70 -7.95 1.26 -19.49
N MET A 71 -7.90 -0.03 -19.77
CA MET A 71 -6.77 -0.69 -20.39
C MET A 71 -7.20 -1.44 -21.65
N LYS A 72 -6.29 -1.52 -22.62
CA LYS A 72 -6.51 -2.31 -23.84
C LYS A 72 -6.05 -3.74 -23.61
N LEU A 73 -6.97 -4.69 -23.62
CA LEU A 73 -6.71 -6.13 -23.52
C LEU A 73 -7.23 -6.81 -24.79
N TYR A 74 -6.38 -7.57 -25.49
CA TYR A 74 -6.75 -8.26 -26.74
C TYR A 74 -7.43 -7.36 -27.78
N GLY A 75 -6.96 -6.11 -27.89
CA GLY A 75 -7.50 -5.13 -28.85
C GLY A 75 -8.77 -4.41 -28.39
N LYS A 76 -9.40 -4.81 -27.28
CA LYS A 76 -10.61 -4.18 -26.72
C LYS A 76 -10.29 -3.36 -25.48
N GLU A 77 -11.01 -2.25 -25.29
CA GLU A 77 -10.92 -1.48 -24.06
C GLU A 77 -11.75 -2.12 -22.96
N HIS A 78 -11.16 -2.25 -21.78
CA HIS A 78 -11.81 -2.74 -20.58
C HIS A 78 -11.54 -1.79 -19.43
N ASP A 79 -12.55 -1.52 -18.62
CA ASP A 79 -12.34 -0.75 -17.39
C ASP A 79 -11.43 -1.53 -16.44
N LEU A 80 -10.52 -0.81 -15.78
CA LEU A 80 -9.77 -1.38 -14.67
C LEU A 80 -10.76 -1.82 -13.59
N PRO A 81 -10.58 -3.02 -13.01
CA PRO A 81 -11.43 -3.52 -11.94
C PRO A 81 -11.00 -2.92 -10.60
N ARG A 82 -10.95 -1.58 -10.52
CA ARG A 82 -10.69 -0.73 -9.35
C ARG A 82 -10.75 0.73 -9.79
N LEU A 83 -11.02 1.63 -8.85
CA LEU A 83 -10.78 3.06 -9.07
C LEU A 83 -9.35 3.39 -8.67
N ILE A 84 -8.77 4.39 -9.33
CA ILE A 84 -7.42 4.86 -9.02
C ILE A 84 -7.42 6.37 -8.82
N ALA A 85 -6.40 6.86 -8.13
CA ALA A 85 -6.01 8.26 -8.15
C ALA A 85 -4.50 8.33 -7.95
N TRP A 86 -3.85 9.36 -8.50
CA TRP A 86 -2.40 9.48 -8.41
C TRP A 86 -2.04 10.88 -7.94
N TYR A 87 -1.28 10.94 -6.85
CA TYR A 87 -0.78 12.17 -6.21
C TYR A 87 0.74 12.11 -6.10
N GLY A 88 1.40 13.26 -6.09
CA GLY A 88 2.87 13.31 -6.13
C GLY A 88 3.41 14.72 -6.26
N ASP A 89 4.74 14.82 -6.25
CA ASP A 89 5.44 16.09 -6.42
C ASP A 89 5.27 16.63 -7.84
N GLU A 90 5.24 17.95 -7.97
CA GLU A 90 5.16 18.62 -9.27
C GLU A 90 6.35 18.23 -10.16
N GLY A 91 6.09 18.04 -11.46
CA GLY A 91 7.13 17.68 -12.44
C GLY A 91 7.54 16.20 -12.47
N ARG A 92 6.85 15.33 -11.71
CA ARG A 92 7.08 13.87 -11.70
C ARG A 92 6.13 13.10 -12.61
N SER A 93 5.98 13.51 -13.87
CA SER A 93 5.17 12.77 -14.86
C SER A 93 5.82 11.42 -15.20
N TYR A 94 5.05 10.32 -15.18
CA TYR A 94 5.49 9.02 -15.69
C TYR A 94 4.37 8.32 -16.45
N THR A 95 4.75 7.25 -17.15
CA THR A 95 3.83 6.47 -17.98
C THR A 95 3.35 5.26 -17.19
N PHE A 96 2.10 5.28 -16.71
CA PHE A 96 1.46 4.08 -16.15
C PHE A 96 0.68 3.37 -17.27
N SER A 97 1.05 2.12 -17.59
CA SER A 97 0.39 1.32 -18.64
C SER A 97 0.29 2.00 -20.03
N GLY A 98 1.25 2.85 -20.39
CA GLY A 98 1.28 3.57 -21.68
C GLY A 98 0.55 4.92 -21.69
N ILE A 99 -0.05 5.35 -20.57
CA ILE A 99 -0.75 6.63 -20.46
C ILE A 99 0.13 7.62 -19.69
N PRO A 100 0.54 8.76 -20.29
CA PRO A 100 1.22 9.81 -19.57
C PRO A 100 0.25 10.43 -18.57
N MET A 101 0.61 10.38 -17.30
CA MET A 101 -0.19 10.98 -16.24
C MET A 101 0.63 12.06 -15.53
N ASN A 102 -0.06 13.11 -15.13
CA ASN A 102 0.46 14.09 -14.18
C ASN A 102 -0.16 13.78 -12.81
N PRO A 103 0.62 13.72 -11.74
CA PRO A 103 0.06 13.55 -10.41
C PRO A 103 -0.79 14.77 -10.03
N ASP A 104 -1.88 14.54 -9.30
CA ASP A 104 -2.56 15.58 -8.53
C ASP A 104 -1.66 16.05 -7.37
N THR A 105 -1.83 17.29 -6.94
CA THR A 105 -1.10 17.84 -5.79
C THR A 105 -1.53 17.17 -4.50
N TRP A 106 -0.56 16.80 -3.65
CA TRP A 106 -0.76 16.22 -2.33
C TRP A 106 -1.85 16.92 -1.51
N THR A 107 -2.74 16.14 -0.88
CA THR A 107 -3.66 16.63 0.15
C THR A 107 -3.01 16.56 1.53
N GLN A 108 -3.52 17.33 2.51
CA GLN A 108 -2.99 17.28 3.87
C GLN A 108 -3.06 15.88 4.48
N THR A 109 -4.16 15.15 4.22
CA THR A 109 -4.34 13.75 4.66
C THR A 109 -3.26 12.83 4.07
N LEU A 110 -2.95 12.97 2.78
CA LEU A 110 -1.91 12.18 2.14
C LEU A 110 -0.52 12.54 2.66
N LEU A 111 -0.24 13.83 2.94
CA LEU A 111 1.02 14.27 3.53
C LEU A 111 1.23 13.68 4.93
N SER A 112 0.18 13.62 5.76
CA SER A 112 0.27 13.02 7.10
C SER A 112 0.57 11.51 7.05
N ILE A 113 -0.10 10.77 6.13
CA ILE A 113 0.18 9.34 5.95
C ILE A 113 1.59 9.13 5.39
N LYS A 114 1.99 9.96 4.42
CA LYS A 114 3.33 9.96 3.83
C LYS A 114 4.37 10.14 4.91
N GLN A 115 4.32 11.21 5.70
CA GLN A 115 5.29 11.52 6.74
C GLN A 115 5.50 10.34 7.70
N LYS A 116 4.42 9.79 8.29
CA LYS A 116 4.51 8.64 9.20
C LYS A 116 5.15 7.42 8.52
N THR A 117 4.83 7.19 7.25
CA THR A 117 5.40 6.10 6.44
C THR A 117 6.90 6.34 6.19
N GLU A 118 7.31 7.56 5.85
CA GLU A 118 8.72 7.92 5.59
C GLU A 118 9.58 7.78 6.85
N GLU A 119 9.07 8.20 8.01
CA GLU A 119 9.75 8.04 9.30
C GLU A 119 10.01 6.56 9.64
N THR A 120 9.13 5.64 9.22
CA THR A 120 9.26 4.20 9.47
C THR A 120 10.12 3.49 8.43
N VAL A 121 10.03 3.91 7.17
CA VAL A 121 10.71 3.26 6.04
C VAL A 121 12.11 3.86 5.79
N GLU A 122 12.38 5.03 6.36
CA GLU A 122 13.61 5.82 6.17
C GLU A 122 13.86 6.15 4.68
N VAL A 123 12.79 6.45 3.95
CA VAL A 123 12.81 6.81 2.52
C VAL A 123 11.86 7.96 2.29
N GLU A 124 12.32 8.99 1.56
CA GLU A 124 11.45 10.07 1.08
C GLU A 124 10.75 9.65 -0.22
N PHE A 125 9.43 9.53 -0.18
CA PHE A 125 8.58 9.24 -1.32
C PHE A 125 8.16 10.53 -2.03
N ASN A 126 8.01 10.47 -3.35
CA ASN A 126 7.57 11.62 -4.15
C ASN A 126 6.28 11.33 -4.96
N SER A 127 5.69 10.17 -4.74
CA SER A 127 4.55 9.67 -5.50
C SER A 127 3.74 8.66 -4.71
N VAL A 128 2.41 8.71 -4.84
CA VAL A 128 1.48 7.70 -4.29
C VAL A 128 0.40 7.33 -5.29
N LEU A 129 0.35 6.06 -5.68
CA LEU A 129 -0.78 5.51 -6.44
C LEU A 129 -1.82 4.95 -5.48
N LEU A 130 -3.00 5.55 -5.49
CA LEU A 130 -4.15 5.08 -4.74
C LEU A 130 -4.96 4.08 -5.56
N ASN A 131 -5.42 3.02 -4.92
CA ASN A 131 -6.33 2.03 -5.48
C ASN A 131 -7.52 1.85 -4.54
N LEU A 132 -8.73 2.09 -5.02
CA LEU A 132 -9.98 1.79 -4.34
C LEU A 132 -10.62 0.55 -4.98
N TYR A 133 -10.64 -0.53 -4.21
CA TYR A 133 -11.33 -1.76 -4.54
C TYR A 133 -12.72 -1.69 -3.92
N ARG A 134 -13.75 -1.48 -4.75
CA ARG A 134 -15.12 -1.22 -4.28
C ARG A 134 -15.80 -2.46 -3.70
N SER A 135 -15.34 -3.64 -4.11
CA SER A 135 -15.85 -4.93 -3.66
C SER A 135 -14.88 -6.07 -4.00
N GLY A 136 -15.29 -7.31 -3.75
CA GLY A 136 -14.56 -8.53 -4.14
C GLY A 136 -14.40 -8.71 -5.65
N LYS A 137 -15.20 -8.01 -6.47
CA LYS A 137 -15.11 -8.04 -7.93
C LYS A 137 -13.94 -7.20 -8.48
N ASP A 138 -13.45 -6.27 -7.67
CA ASP A 138 -12.27 -5.47 -7.97
C ASP A 138 -10.99 -6.21 -7.56
N GLY A 139 -9.90 -6.00 -8.30
CA GLY A 139 -8.63 -6.67 -8.07
C GLY A 139 -7.51 -6.14 -8.97
N ILE A 140 -6.33 -6.73 -8.84
CA ILE A 140 -5.21 -6.51 -9.75
C ILE A 140 -4.55 -7.86 -10.00
N SER A 141 -4.31 -8.21 -11.26
CA SER A 141 -3.68 -9.46 -11.66
C SER A 141 -2.19 -9.49 -11.28
N TRP A 142 -1.56 -10.66 -11.40
CA TRP A 142 -0.11 -10.82 -11.22
C TRP A 142 0.70 -9.78 -12.00
N HIS A 143 1.48 -8.98 -11.28
CA HIS A 143 2.40 -7.97 -11.81
C HIS A 143 3.58 -7.79 -10.86
N SER A 144 4.57 -7.03 -11.30
CA SER A 144 5.63 -6.47 -10.47
C SER A 144 5.68 -4.98 -10.73
N ASP A 145 6.14 -4.22 -9.75
CA ASP A 145 6.42 -2.79 -9.92
C ASP A 145 7.84 -2.65 -10.50
N ASP A 146 7.98 -2.94 -11.79
CA ASP A 146 9.26 -2.94 -12.53
C ASP A 146 9.34 -1.87 -13.63
N GLU A 147 8.54 -0.81 -13.50
CA GLU A 147 8.66 0.39 -14.33
C GLU A 147 10.06 1.02 -14.21
N LYS A 148 10.62 1.44 -15.35
CA LYS A 148 12.01 1.95 -15.42
C LYS A 148 12.21 3.18 -14.54
N GLU A 149 11.16 3.98 -14.42
CA GLU A 149 11.09 5.21 -13.64
C GLU A 149 11.24 4.95 -12.13
N LEU A 150 11.06 3.72 -11.66
CA LEU A 150 11.28 3.35 -10.25
C LEU A 150 12.75 3.04 -9.93
N GLY A 151 13.60 2.92 -10.95
CA GLY A 151 15.02 2.58 -10.80
C GLY A 151 15.28 1.11 -10.47
N LYS A 152 16.53 0.79 -10.11
CA LYS A 152 16.97 -0.57 -9.78
C LYS A 152 16.73 -0.81 -8.29
N ASN A 153 15.96 -1.85 -7.94
CA ASN A 153 15.56 -2.19 -6.57
C ASN A 153 14.76 -1.09 -5.83
N PRO A 154 13.57 -0.71 -6.32
CA PRO A 154 12.77 0.31 -5.66
C PRO A 154 12.32 -0.11 -4.26
N VAL A 155 12.26 0.85 -3.35
CA VAL A 155 11.54 0.72 -2.07
C VAL A 155 10.09 1.15 -2.31
N ILE A 156 9.15 0.27 -2.00
CA ILE A 156 7.72 0.50 -2.15
C ILE A 156 7.05 0.31 -0.79
N ALA A 157 6.27 1.29 -0.36
CA ALA A 157 5.46 1.21 0.85
C ALA A 157 3.97 1.20 0.49
N SER A 158 3.25 0.20 0.99
CA SER A 158 1.85 -0.08 0.69
C SER A 158 1.02 -0.01 1.97
N VAL A 159 0.29 1.09 2.17
CA VAL A 159 -0.61 1.29 3.31
C VAL A 159 -2.04 0.91 2.93
N SER A 160 -2.74 0.17 3.79
CA SER A 160 -4.09 -0.33 3.54
C SER A 160 -5.11 0.18 4.56
N PHE A 161 -6.29 0.59 4.07
CA PHE A 161 -7.44 0.99 4.89
C PHE A 161 -8.72 0.32 4.42
N GLY A 162 -9.66 0.09 5.33
CA GLY A 162 -10.92 -0.60 5.07
C GLY A 162 -10.79 -2.12 5.09
N GLU A 163 -11.58 -2.79 4.25
CA GLU A 163 -11.74 -4.24 4.28
C GLU A 163 -10.44 -5.01 3.98
N ALA A 164 -10.21 -6.09 4.74
CA ALA A 164 -9.02 -6.90 4.55
C ALA A 164 -9.04 -7.59 3.18
N ARG A 165 -7.91 -7.51 2.45
CA ARG A 165 -7.76 -8.23 1.18
C ARG A 165 -6.53 -9.11 1.22
N ARG A 166 -6.70 -10.31 0.67
CA ARG A 166 -5.60 -11.25 0.47
C ARG A 166 -4.64 -10.69 -0.57
N PHE A 167 -3.40 -10.46 -0.16
CA PHE A 167 -2.27 -10.19 -1.02
C PHE A 167 -1.51 -11.50 -1.25
N GLN A 168 -1.18 -11.78 -2.49
CA GLN A 168 -0.46 -13.00 -2.84
C GLN A 168 0.83 -12.63 -3.55
N MET A 169 1.90 -13.37 -3.26
CA MET A 169 3.16 -13.30 -3.99
C MET A 169 3.54 -14.66 -4.56
N LYS A 170 4.13 -14.67 -5.76
CA LYS A 170 4.71 -15.86 -6.37
C LYS A 170 6.03 -15.52 -7.05
N HIS A 171 6.96 -16.46 -7.05
CA HIS A 171 8.22 -16.28 -7.74
C HIS A 171 8.03 -16.39 -9.27
N LYS A 172 8.74 -15.53 -10.01
CA LYS A 172 8.62 -15.39 -11.48
C LYS A 172 9.10 -16.64 -12.21
N LEU A 173 10.20 -17.24 -11.76
CA LEU A 173 10.89 -18.33 -12.47
C LEU A 173 10.75 -19.68 -11.76
N ASP A 174 11.25 -19.78 -10.52
CA ASP A 174 11.08 -20.97 -9.68
C ASP A 174 9.60 -21.23 -9.34
N LYS A 175 9.05 -22.32 -9.88
CA LYS A 175 7.66 -22.76 -9.64
C LYS A 175 7.53 -23.80 -8.53
N SER A 176 8.65 -24.25 -7.96
CA SER A 176 8.65 -25.17 -6.83
C SER A 176 8.32 -24.46 -5.52
N LEU A 177 8.55 -23.15 -5.45
CA LEU A 177 8.21 -22.33 -4.30
C LEU A 177 6.70 -22.13 -4.19
N GLU A 178 6.17 -22.40 -2.99
CA GLU A 178 4.78 -22.12 -2.68
C GLU A 178 4.47 -20.62 -2.75
N LYS A 179 3.21 -20.29 -3.06
CA LYS A 179 2.76 -18.90 -3.06
C LYS A 179 2.64 -18.42 -1.63
N LEU A 180 3.20 -17.24 -1.36
CA LEU A 180 2.92 -16.53 -0.12
C LEU A 180 1.53 -15.91 -0.22
N GLU A 181 0.73 -16.03 0.84
CA GLU A 181 -0.53 -15.32 1.03
C GLU A 181 -0.49 -14.57 2.37
N VAL A 182 -0.85 -13.29 2.36
CA VAL A 182 -0.97 -12.47 3.57
C VAL A 182 -2.21 -11.58 3.45
N ASN A 183 -2.97 -11.44 4.53
CA ASN A 183 -4.07 -10.48 4.56
C ASN A 183 -3.52 -9.10 4.91
N LEU A 184 -3.77 -8.12 4.02
CA LEU A 184 -3.53 -6.72 4.30
C LEU A 184 -4.79 -6.15 4.94
N THR A 185 -4.72 -5.92 6.25
CA THR A 185 -5.82 -5.46 7.10
C THR A 185 -5.88 -3.95 7.19
N ASN A 186 -6.97 -3.43 7.76
CA ASN A 186 -7.13 -2.02 8.08
C ASN A 186 -5.92 -1.52 8.91
N GLY A 187 -5.30 -0.44 8.47
CA GLY A 187 -4.15 0.17 9.15
C GLY A 187 -2.83 -0.56 8.96
N SER A 188 -2.72 -1.54 8.05
CA SER A 188 -1.46 -2.25 7.81
C SER A 188 -0.53 -1.50 6.85
N LEU A 189 0.78 -1.63 7.07
CA LEU A 189 1.85 -1.20 6.15
C LEU A 189 2.62 -2.43 5.67
N LEU A 190 2.73 -2.59 4.35
CA LEU A 190 3.58 -3.58 3.70
C LEU A 190 4.72 -2.87 2.96
N ILE A 191 5.96 -3.23 3.24
CA ILE A 191 7.16 -2.71 2.58
C ILE A 191 7.72 -3.81 1.67
N MET A 192 8.01 -3.47 0.42
CA MET A 192 8.74 -4.32 -0.51
C MET A 192 10.01 -3.58 -0.96
N LYS A 193 11.18 -4.18 -0.77
CA LYS A 193 12.46 -3.56 -1.15
C LYS A 193 13.48 -4.58 -1.67
N GLY A 194 14.70 -4.13 -1.94
CA GLY A 194 15.74 -4.96 -2.54
C GLY A 194 15.33 -5.46 -3.92
N SER A 195 15.71 -6.70 -4.25
CA SER A 195 15.42 -7.29 -5.56
C SER A 195 14.01 -7.85 -5.74
N THR A 196 13.09 -7.58 -4.80
CA THR A 196 11.75 -8.18 -4.76
C THR A 196 11.03 -8.07 -6.10
N GLN A 197 10.97 -6.87 -6.71
CA GLN A 197 10.23 -6.64 -7.95
C GLN A 197 10.87 -7.35 -9.18
N HIS A 198 12.15 -7.70 -9.10
CA HIS A 198 12.83 -8.45 -10.15
C HIS A 198 12.47 -9.94 -10.15
N HIS A 199 12.18 -10.51 -8.98
CA HIS A 199 12.02 -11.95 -8.80
C HIS A 199 10.59 -12.39 -8.47
N TRP A 200 9.76 -11.50 -7.93
CA TRP A 200 8.43 -11.81 -7.44
C TRP A 200 7.36 -11.00 -8.14
N GLN A 201 6.24 -11.67 -8.42
CA GLN A 201 4.99 -11.01 -8.80
C GLN A 201 4.04 -11.03 -7.62
N HIS A 202 3.17 -10.02 -7.57
CA HIS A 202 2.12 -9.92 -6.58
C HIS A 202 0.76 -9.60 -7.19
N GLN A 203 -0.30 -9.88 -6.43
CA GLN A 203 -1.67 -9.60 -6.84
C GLN A 203 -2.63 -9.40 -5.66
N ILE A 204 -3.77 -8.75 -5.94
CA ILE A 204 -4.97 -8.78 -5.10
C ILE A 204 -6.04 -9.53 -5.92
N PRO A 205 -6.28 -10.83 -5.65
CA PRO A 205 -7.23 -11.61 -6.42
C PRO A 205 -8.66 -11.14 -6.15
N LYS A 206 -9.51 -11.33 -7.17
CA LYS A 206 -10.95 -11.19 -7.02
C LYS A 206 -11.51 -12.31 -6.14
N THR A 207 -12.63 -12.05 -5.49
CA THR A 207 -13.36 -13.02 -4.67
C THR A 207 -14.86 -12.89 -4.93
N ALA A 208 -15.57 -14.02 -4.89
CA ALA A 208 -17.02 -14.06 -4.95
C ALA A 208 -17.67 -13.76 -3.58
N LYS A 209 -16.89 -13.80 -2.49
CA LYS A 209 -17.36 -13.39 -1.16
C LYS A 209 -17.75 -11.91 -1.18
N ALA A 210 -18.85 -11.57 -0.52
CA ALA A 210 -19.18 -10.19 -0.21
C ALA A 210 -18.08 -9.63 0.71
N VAL A 211 -17.43 -8.56 0.27
CA VAL A 211 -16.38 -7.85 1.01
C VAL A 211 -16.59 -6.36 0.76
N GLU A 212 -16.43 -5.58 1.83
CA GLU A 212 -16.55 -4.12 1.83
C GLU A 212 -15.39 -3.46 1.06
N PRO A 213 -15.44 -2.13 0.83
CA PRO A 213 -14.39 -1.44 0.10
C PRO A 213 -13.04 -1.42 0.83
N ARG A 214 -11.96 -1.43 0.04
CA ARG A 214 -10.57 -1.28 0.50
C ARG A 214 -9.89 -0.15 -0.26
N ILE A 215 -9.19 0.72 0.46
CA ILE A 215 -8.29 1.73 -0.09
C ILE A 215 -6.84 1.30 0.15
N ASN A 216 -6.00 1.47 -0.85
CA ASN A 216 -4.57 1.15 -0.80
C ASN A 216 -3.75 2.31 -1.35
N LEU A 217 -2.76 2.77 -0.59
CA LEU A 217 -1.80 3.79 -0.99
C LEU A 217 -0.46 3.13 -1.25
N THR A 218 0.04 3.21 -2.49
CA THR A 218 1.35 2.67 -2.86
C THR A 218 2.33 3.80 -3.10
N PHE A 219 3.16 4.08 -2.11
CA PHE A 219 4.20 5.10 -2.13
C PHE A 219 5.46 4.61 -2.84
N ARG A 220 6.02 5.46 -3.70
CA ARG A 220 7.19 5.17 -4.52
C ARG A 220 8.10 6.39 -4.69
N VAL A 221 9.33 6.13 -5.09
CA VAL A 221 10.29 7.15 -5.54
C VAL A 221 10.41 7.06 -7.06
N ILE A 222 9.90 8.08 -7.75
CA ILE A 222 10.06 8.23 -9.19
C ILE A 222 11.39 8.92 -9.45
N GLN A 223 12.27 8.23 -10.15
CA GLN A 223 13.52 8.74 -10.67
C GLN A 223 13.24 9.61 -11.89
N THR A 224 13.81 10.82 -11.94
CA THR A 224 13.86 11.59 -13.18
C THR A 224 14.79 10.86 -14.15
N THR A 225 14.25 10.38 -15.26
CA THR A 225 15.07 9.89 -16.38
C THR A 225 15.91 11.06 -16.90
N LYS A 226 17.24 10.93 -16.78
CA LYS A 226 18.17 11.75 -17.55
C LYS A 226 18.21 11.26 -18.99
#